data_AF-A0A5A9W4A5-F1
#
_entry.id   AF-A0A5A9W4A5-F1
#
_cell.length_a   1.000
_cell.length_b   1.000
_cell.length_c   1.000
_cell.angle_alpha   90.00
_cell.angle_beta   90.00
_cell.angle_gamma   90.00
#
_symmetry.space_group_name_H-M   'P 1'
#
loop_
_entity.id
_entity.type
_entity.pdbx_description
1 polymer ?
#
loop_
_entity_poly.entity_id
_entity_poly.type
_entity_poly.pdbx_seq_one_letter_code
_entity_poly.pdbx_strand_id
1 'polypeptide(L)'
;MSNDVITHGLIIDTPWIDYIVQGKKTWEMRTSHCNKRGKVGLIKKGSKQVVAIAEVISSEGPLTLNQLRDTFEFHRVPEHIISRPDYKWHFA
;
A
#
# COMPACT_ATOMS: atom_id res chain seq x y z
N MET A 1 -10.97 -25.57 9.37
CA MET A 1 -10.18 -24.57 8.62
C MET A 1 -11.13 -23.45 8.27
N SER A 2 -10.91 -22.22 8.74
CA SER A 2 -11.74 -21.09 8.33
C SER A 2 -11.53 -20.84 6.84
N ASN A 3 -12.61 -20.87 6.07
CA ASN A 3 -12.59 -20.56 4.64
C ASN A 3 -12.52 -19.03 4.52
N ASP A 4 -11.32 -18.45 4.57
CA ASP A 4 -11.14 -17.02 4.38
C ASP A 4 -11.39 -16.67 2.90
N VAL A 5 -12.66 -16.47 2.57
CA VAL A 5 -13.06 -16.03 1.23
C VAL A 5 -12.53 -14.61 1.02
N ILE A 6 -11.66 -14.45 0.01
CA ILE A 6 -11.15 -13.13 -0.39
C ILE A 6 -12.25 -12.41 -1.18
N THR A 7 -12.79 -11.35 -0.59
CA THR A 7 -13.93 -10.59 -1.14
C THR A 7 -13.53 -9.24 -1.74
N HIS A 8 -12.27 -8.84 -1.59
CA HIS A 8 -11.80 -7.51 -1.95
C HIS A 8 -10.50 -7.57 -2.76
N GLY A 9 -10.38 -6.63 -3.70
CA GLY A 9 -9.17 -6.40 -4.49
C GLY A 9 -8.66 -4.97 -4.34
N LEU A 10 -7.35 -4.80 -4.48
CA LEU A 10 -6.67 -3.51 -4.46
C LEU A 10 -5.88 -3.31 -5.75
N ILE A 11 -6.23 -2.27 -6.50
CA ILE A 11 -5.50 -1.91 -7.71
C ILE A 11 -4.33 -1.01 -7.32
N ILE A 12 -3.13 -1.41 -7.71
CA ILE A 12 -1.88 -0.70 -7.40
C ILE A 12 -1.06 -0.56 -8.69
N ASP A 13 -0.49 0.63 -8.89
CA ASP A 13 0.33 0.96 -10.06
C ASP A 13 1.79 0.50 -9.91
N THR A 14 2.49 0.41 -11.03
CA THR A 14 3.97 0.28 -11.05
C THR A 14 4.59 1.63 -10.61
N PRO A 15 5.68 1.63 -9.82
CA PRO A 15 6.48 0.49 -9.37
C PRO A 15 6.03 -0.15 -8.05
N TRP A 16 5.01 0.41 -7.40
CA TRP A 16 4.65 0.06 -6.02
C TRP A 16 4.17 -1.39 -5.87
N ILE A 17 3.35 -1.87 -6.80
CA ILE A 17 2.90 -3.27 -6.79
C ILE A 17 4.07 -4.24 -6.94
N ASP A 18 5.05 -3.90 -7.77
CA ASP A 18 6.20 -4.76 -8.03
C ASP A 18 7.09 -4.85 -6.77
N TYR A 19 7.22 -3.77 -5.99
CA TYR A 19 7.90 -3.83 -4.70
C TYR A 19 7.19 -4.69 -3.66
N ILE A 20 5.85 -4.70 -3.63
CA ILE A 20 5.09 -5.58 -2.72
C ILE A 20 5.31 -7.03 -3.12
N VAL A 21 5.17 -7.35 -4.41
CA VAL A 21 5.37 -8.72 -4.93
C VAL A 21 6.79 -9.24 -4.70
N GLN A 22 7.79 -8.35 -4.74
CA GLN A 22 9.19 -8.68 -4.42
C GLN A 22 9.50 -8.73 -2.91
N GLY A 23 8.53 -8.46 -2.04
CA GLY A 23 8.73 -8.41 -0.58
C GLY A 23 9.53 -7.19 -0.08
N LYS A 24 9.67 -6.14 -0.90
CA LYS A 24 10.44 -4.92 -0.58
C LYS A 24 9.61 -3.82 0.06
N LYS A 25 8.28 -3.91 -0.01
CA LYS A 25 7.32 -2.90 0.45
C LYS A 25 6.18 -3.58 1.20
N THR A 26 5.85 -3.10 2.39
CA THR A 26 4.79 -3.62 3.26
C THR A 26 3.68 -2.61 3.52
N TRP A 27 3.96 -1.31 3.39
CA TRP A 27 2.98 -0.23 3.58
C TRP A 27 2.44 0.26 2.25
N GLU A 28 1.13 0.39 2.11
CA GLU A 28 0.48 0.90 0.90
C GLU A 28 -0.14 2.27 1.18
N MET A 29 0.39 3.31 0.54
CA MET A 29 0.04 4.68 0.88
C MET A 29 -1.36 5.06 0.37
N ARG A 30 -2.14 5.76 1.19
CA ARG A 30 -3.52 6.18 0.94
C ARG A 30 -3.74 7.63 1.37
N THR A 31 -4.78 8.25 0.81
CA THR A 31 -5.20 9.63 1.15
C THR A 31 -6.10 9.69 2.39
N SER A 32 -6.52 8.54 2.91
CA SER A 32 -7.37 8.39 4.10
C SER A 32 -7.18 7.01 4.70
N HIS A 33 -7.64 6.79 5.93
CA HIS A 33 -7.65 5.49 6.56
C HIS A 33 -8.38 4.41 5.73
N CYS A 34 -7.91 3.17 5.88
CA CYS A 34 -8.59 1.98 5.41
C CYS A 34 -9.21 1.23 6.60
N ASN A 35 -10.54 1.05 6.60
CA ASN A 35 -11.26 0.29 7.64
C ASN A 35 -11.36 -1.22 7.33
N LYS A 36 -10.92 -1.66 6.14
CA LYS A 36 -10.95 -3.08 5.76
C LYS A 36 -9.81 -3.82 6.46
N ARG A 37 -10.07 -5.05 6.88
CA ARG A 37 -9.09 -5.96 7.49
C ARG A 37 -9.16 -7.33 6.84
N GLY A 38 -8.07 -8.08 6.93
CA GLY A 38 -7.95 -9.43 6.37
C GLY A 38 -7.38 -9.44 4.94
N LYS A 39 -7.54 -10.59 4.28
CA LYS A 39 -6.92 -10.87 2.97
C LYS A 39 -7.55 -10.07 1.84
N VAL A 40 -6.71 -9.51 0.98
CA VAL A 40 -7.08 -8.78 -0.24
C VAL A 40 -6.27 -9.29 -1.42
N GLY A 41 -6.89 -9.37 -2.59
CA GLY A 41 -6.19 -9.61 -3.85
C GLY A 41 -5.48 -8.34 -4.33
N LEU A 42 -4.22 -8.44 -4.71
CA LEU A 42 -3.47 -7.33 -5.28
C LEU A 42 -3.52 -7.39 -6.80
N ILE A 43 -4.00 -6.33 -7.44
CA ILE A 43 -4.22 -6.24 -8.88
C ILE A 43 -3.25 -5.22 -9.46
N LYS A 44 -2.39 -5.65 -10.38
CA LYS A 44 -1.54 -4.73 -11.13
C LYS A 44 -2.41 -3.85 -12.03
N LYS A 45 -2.32 -2.53 -11.91
CA LYS A 45 -3.12 -1.60 -12.70
C LYS A 45 -2.98 -1.90 -14.19
N GLY A 46 -4.12 -2.00 -14.88
CA GLY A 46 -4.19 -2.33 -16.31
C GLY A 46 -4.08 -3.81 -16.66
N SER A 47 -3.61 -4.69 -15.75
CA SER A 47 -3.44 -6.12 -16.08
C SER A 47 -4.75 -6.92 -16.07
N LYS A 48 -5.75 -6.46 -15.31
CA LYS A 48 -6.99 -7.20 -14.99
C LYS A 48 -6.75 -8.55 -14.30
N GLN A 49 -5.57 -8.74 -13.70
CA GLN A 49 -5.17 -9.97 -13.03
C GLN A 49 -4.79 -9.70 -11.57
N VAL A 50 -5.22 -10.59 -10.69
CA VAL A 50 -4.70 -10.68 -9.32
C VAL A 50 -3.31 -11.31 -9.42
N VAL A 51 -2.29 -10.60 -8.95
CA VAL A 51 -0.88 -11.01 -9.04
C VAL A 51 -0.32 -11.50 -7.71
N ALA A 52 -0.97 -11.17 -6.59
CA ALA A 52 -0.60 -11.62 -5.25
C ALA A 52 -1.79 -11.47 -4.28
N ILE A 53 -1.63 -11.99 -3.06
CA ILE A 53 -2.55 -11.79 -1.94
C ILE A 53 -1.75 -11.15 -0.80
N ALA A 54 -2.34 -10.18 -0.11
CA ALA A 54 -1.79 -9.59 1.10
C ALA A 54 -2.85 -9.50 2.20
N GLU A 55 -2.43 -9.34 3.45
CA GLU A 55 -3.31 -9.14 4.58
C GLU A 55 -3.21 -7.71 5.10
N VAL A 56 -4.36 -7.03 5.24
CA VAL A 56 -4.45 -5.70 5.84
C VAL A 56 -4.66 -5.85 7.34
N ILE A 57 -3.64 -5.51 8.13
CA ILE A 57 -3.65 -5.67 9.60
C ILE A 57 -3.92 -4.36 10.35
N SER A 58 -3.52 -3.22 9.80
CA SER A 58 -3.66 -1.90 10.42
C SER A 58 -3.91 -0.82 9.37
N SER A 59 -4.19 0.40 9.83
CA SER A 59 -4.11 1.60 9.01
C SER A 59 -3.70 2.77 9.88
N GLU A 60 -2.58 3.42 9.55
CA GLU A 60 -1.95 4.46 10.36
C GLU A 60 -1.84 5.79 9.61
N GLY A 61 -1.71 6.88 10.36
CA GLY A 61 -1.59 8.23 9.84
C GLY A 61 -2.62 9.21 10.41
N PRO A 62 -2.62 10.47 9.94
CA PRO A 62 -1.73 11.01 8.91
C PRO A 62 -0.28 11.10 9.42
N LEU A 63 0.66 10.62 8.60
CA LEU A 63 2.09 10.71 8.84
C LEU A 63 2.61 12.10 8.48
N THR A 64 3.49 12.64 9.29
CA THR A 64 4.27 13.85 8.98
C THR A 64 5.34 13.55 7.92
N LEU A 65 5.89 14.59 7.29
CA LEU A 65 6.99 14.44 6.33
C LEU A 65 8.22 13.73 6.94
N ASN A 66 8.53 13.98 8.21
CA ASN A 66 9.62 13.29 8.88
C ASN A 66 9.30 11.80 9.09
N GLN A 67 8.08 11.46 9.51
CA GLN A 67 7.67 10.06 9.60
C GLN A 67 7.70 9.36 8.25
N LEU A 68 7.31 10.02 7.16
CA LEU A 68 7.44 9.47 5.79
C LEU A 68 8.92 9.22 5.42
N ARG A 69 9.85 10.08 5.84
CA ARG A 69 11.28 9.83 5.63
C ARG A 69 11.77 8.63 6.43
N ASP A 70 11.42 8.59 7.71
CA ASP A 70 11.87 7.56 8.65
C ASP A 70 11.29 6.18 8.31
N THR A 71 10.13 6.14 7.64
CA THR A 71 9.43 4.91 7.25
C THR A 71 9.64 4.51 5.78
N PHE A 72 10.60 5.14 5.09
CA PHE A 72 10.89 4.90 3.67
C PHE A 72 11.04 3.41 3.32
N GLU A 73 11.66 2.62 4.20
CA GLU A 73 11.87 1.19 3.96
C GLU A 73 10.57 0.39 3.83
N PHE A 74 9.48 0.84 4.45
CA PHE A 74 8.18 0.15 4.43
C PHE A 74 7.34 0.53 3.21
N HIS A 75 7.33 1.81 2.81
CA HIS A 75 6.47 2.29 1.72
C HIS A 75 7.22 2.55 0.40
N ARG A 76 8.55 2.71 0.41
CA ARG A 76 9.42 2.88 -0.76
C ARG A 76 9.13 4.10 -1.65
N VAL A 77 8.39 5.08 -1.17
CA VAL A 77 8.11 6.33 -1.92
C VAL A 77 9.31 7.28 -1.75
N PRO A 78 10.05 7.64 -2.81
CA PRO A 78 11.27 8.45 -2.70
C PRO A 78 11.03 9.87 -2.16
N GLU A 79 12.09 10.46 -1.58
CA GLU A 79 12.09 11.84 -1.04
C GLU A 79 11.49 12.85 -2.03
N HIS A 80 11.93 12.83 -3.29
CA HIS A 80 11.48 13.77 -4.32
C HIS A 80 9.98 13.63 -4.70
N ILE A 81 9.29 12.58 -4.24
CA ILE A 81 7.84 12.41 -4.38
C ILE A 81 7.13 12.87 -3.11
N ILE A 82 7.57 12.43 -1.92
CA ILE A 82 6.94 12.81 -0.65
C ILE A 82 7.11 14.29 -0.32
N SER A 83 8.16 14.94 -0.85
CA SER A 83 8.42 16.37 -0.65
C SER A 83 7.66 17.28 -1.62
N ARG A 84 6.84 16.72 -2.53
CA ARG A 84 6.10 17.54 -3.50
C ARG A 84 4.96 18.30 -2.80
N PRO A 85 4.70 19.56 -3.17
CA PRO A 85 3.61 20.35 -2.58
C PRO A 85 2.22 19.70 -2.72
N ASP A 86 2.00 18.89 -3.76
CA ASP A 86 0.75 18.20 -4.06
C ASP A 86 0.69 16.76 -3.50
N TYR A 87 1.68 16.35 -2.69
CA TYR A 87 1.69 15.03 -2.08
C TYR A 87 0.59 14.90 -1.01
N LYS A 88 -0.33 13.93 -1.23
CA LYS A 88 -1.54 13.76 -0.41
C LYS A 88 -1.71 12.39 0.25
N TRP A 89 -0.75 11.49 0.08
CA TRP A 89 -0.84 10.12 0.60
C TRP A 89 -0.11 9.99 1.95
N HIS A 90 -0.80 10.40 3.01
CA HIS A 90 -0.24 10.45 4.36
C HIS A 90 -0.70 9.30 5.26
N PHE A 91 -1.44 8.32 4.73
CA PHE A 91 -1.90 7.14 5.48
C PHE A 91 -1.26 5.87 4.91
N ALA A 92 -1.01 4.87 5.73
CA ALA A 92 -0.49 3.56 5.33
C ALA A 92 -1.35 2.42 5.88
#